data_AF-A0A380RBC2-F1
#
_entry.id   AF-A0A380RBC2-F1
#
_cell.length_a   1.000
_cell.length_b   1.000
_cell.length_c   1.000
_cell.angle_alpha   90.00
_cell.angle_beta   90.00
_cell.angle_gamma   90.00
#
_symmetry.space_group_name_H-M   'P 1'
#
loop_
_entity.id
_entity.type
_entity.pdbx_description
1 polymer ?
#
loop_
_entity_poly.entity_id
_entity_poly.type
_entity_poly.pdbx_seq_one_letter_code
_entity_poly.pdbx_strand_id
1 'polypeptide(L)'
;MAILKSYTCSKCGGILNFDSDQEFFDCPFCGNKFDIVDFHVDEIMSQAEESLKQEAFSSAKEKFFSILDKDPANFEALKGLILCELKSPALGNLSTPGIFDSVDVDSLKKLISMAKKQDPDDAEFFNKILVLRDLSDKLKGFKYRSEALTSESTRNAVDTGLAKARQRRIEEAKDDFHFGYVFCIVGVIIGTLIICHDEDWIGLGVLIMMVGAIAAMVAEASHKEEVFKANPKRNAWEMKSQMDSEYNRYKKMYGTEFNKILEMNRTKKKERTETSNPVETANEPCVIDTEHQETVICSKCAAQLYLDKERRVYECKSCGVAYGISLFFGMPFEKALNSMNIGNYGDAEKRFENILMVEPSSFEALLGQILCVGRWSRVSDIAFTDVISKEDSSKFRSLFSDAKERLTEADKVFFEKFEELLAMLEKISTNSARLGELKKENEKLESDKRVRAMAEASTYGNWREMKNINDEIEQLEKDNRQLNHDFLALKRELVKMKLDCVLVK
;
A
#
# COMPACT_ATOMS: atom_id res chain seq x y z
N MET A 1 16.10 13.94 28.44
CA MET A 1 16.08 13.57 29.87
C MET A 1 15.16 12.37 29.99
N ALA A 2 15.54 11.34 30.74
CA ALA A 2 14.65 10.20 30.97
C ALA A 2 13.59 10.60 32.00
N ILE A 3 12.31 10.42 31.66
CA ILE A 3 11.18 10.76 32.52
C ILE A 3 10.91 9.53 33.41
N LEU A 4 11.19 9.64 34.71
CA LEU A 4 10.78 8.63 35.69
C LEU A 4 9.29 8.81 35.98
N LYS A 5 8.44 8.14 35.18
CA LYS A 5 7.00 8.04 35.40
C LYS A 5 6.75 7.22 36.67
N SER A 6 6.07 7.80 37.66
CA SER A 6 5.55 7.06 38.81
C SER A 6 4.13 6.60 38.52
N TYR A 7 3.90 5.29 38.56
CA TYR A 7 2.60 4.69 38.26
C TYR A 7 1.78 4.47 39.52
N THR A 8 0.46 4.67 39.42
CA THR A 8 -0.49 4.45 40.51
C THR A 8 -1.47 3.33 40.16
N CYS A 9 -1.80 2.54 41.16
CA CYS A 9 -2.70 1.39 41.00
C CYS A 9 -4.13 1.85 40.69
N SER A 10 -4.66 1.44 39.54
CA SER A 10 -6.04 1.77 39.12
C SER A 10 -7.13 1.28 40.10
N LYS A 11 -6.86 0.27 40.94
CA LYS A 11 -7.82 -0.25 41.93
C LYS A 11 -7.78 0.43 43.29
N CYS A 12 -6.65 0.99 43.72
CA CYS A 12 -6.49 1.50 45.10
C CYS A 12 -5.69 2.81 45.24
N GLY A 13 -5.24 3.42 44.13
CA GLY A 13 -4.47 4.67 44.12
C GLY A 13 -3.04 4.58 44.68
N GLY A 14 -2.62 3.41 45.18
CA GLY A 14 -1.28 3.21 45.75
C GLY A 14 -0.20 3.25 44.68
N ILE A 15 0.95 3.84 45.01
CA ILE A 15 2.14 3.86 44.13
C ILE A 15 2.56 2.41 43.85
N LEU A 16 2.83 2.10 42.58
CA LEU A 16 3.33 0.81 42.13
C LEU A 16 4.84 0.75 42.26
N ASN A 17 5.35 -0.38 42.76
CA ASN A 17 6.78 -0.66 42.74
C ASN A 17 7.11 -1.42 41.47
N PHE A 18 8.18 -1.02 40.79
CA PHE A 18 8.73 -1.74 39.65
C PHE A 18 9.52 -2.96 40.16
N ASP A 19 9.08 -4.17 39.79
CA ASP A 19 9.86 -5.39 40.00
C ASP A 19 10.77 -5.59 38.77
N SER A 20 12.05 -5.26 38.93
CA SER A 20 13.06 -5.37 37.88
C SER A 20 13.30 -6.79 37.39
N ASP A 21 12.97 -7.79 38.21
CA ASP A 21 13.32 -9.18 37.96
C ASP A 21 12.23 -9.89 37.15
N GLN A 22 11.03 -9.32 37.10
CA GLN A 22 9.87 -9.89 36.41
C GLN A 22 9.26 -8.99 35.34
N GLU A 23 9.68 -7.73 35.21
CA GLU A 23 9.08 -6.75 34.29
C GLU A 23 7.58 -6.46 34.55
N PHE A 24 7.17 -6.51 35.83
CA PHE A 24 5.82 -6.15 36.28
C PHE A 24 5.85 -5.02 37.33
N PHE A 25 4.75 -4.28 37.39
CA PHE A 25 4.46 -3.33 38.45
C PHE A 25 3.61 -4.00 39.54
N ASP A 26 4.20 -4.20 40.72
CA ASP A 26 3.52 -4.77 41.88
C ASP A 26 2.92 -3.66 42.75
N CYS A 27 1.62 -3.77 43.07
CA CYS A 27 0.99 -2.87 44.02
C CYS A 27 1.14 -3.39 45.47
N PRO A 28 1.93 -2.73 46.34
CA PRO A 28 2.15 -3.19 47.72
C PRO A 28 0.89 -3.08 48.60
N PHE A 29 -0.12 -2.31 48.18
CA PHE A 29 -1.34 -2.08 48.96
C PHE A 29 -2.46 -3.09 48.68
N CYS A 30 -2.56 -3.62 47.46
CA CYS A 30 -3.64 -4.53 47.06
C CYS A 30 -3.18 -5.84 46.40
N GLY A 31 -1.86 -6.04 46.23
CA GLY A 31 -1.29 -7.27 45.69
C GLY A 31 -1.59 -7.54 44.21
N ASN A 32 -2.19 -6.59 43.49
CA ASN A 32 -2.35 -6.72 42.03
C ASN A 32 -1.01 -6.46 41.35
N LYS A 33 -0.64 -7.38 40.46
CA LYS A 33 0.43 -7.20 39.47
C LYS A 33 -0.17 -6.54 38.21
N PHE A 34 0.61 -5.69 37.56
CA PHE A 34 0.26 -5.04 36.30
C PHE A 34 1.45 -5.17 35.35
N ASP A 35 1.19 -5.43 34.07
CA ASP A 35 2.23 -5.52 33.05
C ASP A 35 2.71 -4.10 32.69
N ILE A 36 4.03 -3.90 32.53
CA ILE A 36 4.62 -2.63 32.04
C ILE A 36 3.84 -2.11 30.82
N VAL A 37 3.59 -2.99 29.86
CA VAL A 37 3.00 -2.62 28.57
C VAL A 37 1.56 -2.11 28.75
N ASP A 38 0.85 -2.45 29.84
CA ASP A 38 -0.48 -1.90 30.14
C ASP A 38 -0.45 -0.38 30.45
N PHE A 39 0.65 0.12 31.04
CA PHE A 39 0.81 1.57 31.32
C PHE A 39 1.43 2.35 30.16
N HIS A 40 2.02 1.65 29.19
CA HIS A 40 2.70 2.25 28.06
C HIS A 40 1.90 2.18 26.75
N VAL A 41 0.64 1.70 26.75
CA VAL A 41 -0.20 1.61 25.53
C VAL A 41 -0.27 2.94 24.77
N ASP A 42 -0.53 4.06 25.45
CA ASP A 42 -0.57 5.39 24.81
C ASP A 42 0.79 5.83 24.24
N GLU A 43 1.89 5.42 24.87
CA GLU A 43 3.25 5.72 24.41
C GLU A 43 3.63 4.86 23.21
N ILE A 44 3.30 3.57 23.21
CA ILE A 44 3.49 2.66 22.08
C ILE A 44 2.60 3.08 20.91
N MET A 45 1.35 3.51 21.15
CA MET A 45 0.46 4.11 20.14
C MET A 45 1.08 5.36 19.52
N SER A 46 1.61 6.27 20.35
CA SER A 46 2.29 7.48 19.88
C SER A 46 3.52 7.17 19.02
N GLN A 47 4.36 6.22 19.47
CA GLN A 47 5.51 5.73 18.71
C GLN A 47 5.12 5.01 17.41
N ALA A 48 3.99 4.29 17.38
CA ALA A 48 3.47 3.65 16.18
C ALA A 48 2.97 4.69 15.17
N GLU A 49 2.25 5.71 15.62
CA GLU A 49 1.87 6.85 14.79
C GLU A 49 3.09 7.64 14.28
N GLU A 50 4.14 7.81 15.08
CA GLU A 50 5.37 8.49 14.65
C GLU A 50 6.11 7.68 13.57
N SER A 51 6.30 6.38 13.77
CA SER A 51 6.87 5.49 12.74
C SER A 51 6.02 5.47 11.47
N LEU A 52 4.68 5.51 11.59
CA LEU A 52 3.77 5.62 10.44
C LEU A 52 3.97 6.95 9.68
N LYS A 53 4.12 8.08 10.39
CA LYS A 53 4.41 9.40 9.79
C LYS A 53 5.79 9.47 9.13
N GLN A 54 6.76 8.69 9.63
CA GLN A 54 8.12 8.57 9.09
C GLN A 54 8.23 7.51 7.97
N GLU A 55 7.11 6.93 7.53
CA GLU A 55 7.03 5.87 6.50
C GLU A 55 7.77 4.57 6.87
N ALA A 56 8.10 4.39 8.15
CA ALA A 56 8.68 3.16 8.72
C ALA A 56 7.57 2.13 8.98
N PHE A 57 6.88 1.73 7.90
CA PHE A 57 5.65 0.93 7.98
C PHE A 57 5.81 -0.40 8.71
N SER A 58 6.97 -1.07 8.58
CA SER A 58 7.26 -2.35 9.26
C SER A 58 7.31 -2.17 10.78
N SER A 59 8.10 -1.21 11.29
CA SER A 59 8.16 -0.88 12.72
C SER A 59 6.83 -0.39 13.29
N ALA A 60 6.08 0.41 12.51
CA ALA A 60 4.72 0.81 12.90
C ALA A 60 3.78 -0.39 13.03
N LYS A 61 3.86 -1.36 12.10
CA LYS A 61 3.02 -2.57 12.08
C LYS A 61 3.26 -3.46 13.29
N GLU A 62 4.51 -3.64 13.71
CA GLU A 62 4.88 -4.39 14.92
C GLU A 62 4.31 -3.76 16.20
N LYS A 63 4.43 -2.43 16.35
CA LYS A 63 3.86 -1.69 17.49
C LYS A 63 2.33 -1.78 17.52
N PHE A 64 1.66 -1.63 16.36
CA PHE A 64 0.21 -1.83 16.31
C PHE A 64 -0.19 -3.27 16.63
N PHE A 65 0.60 -4.28 16.26
CA PHE A 65 0.33 -5.66 16.67
C PHE A 65 0.48 -5.87 18.19
N SER A 66 1.53 -5.35 18.84
CA SER A 66 1.69 -5.53 20.29
C SER A 66 0.58 -4.87 21.12
N ILE A 67 -0.04 -3.81 20.59
CA ILE A 67 -1.26 -3.20 21.15
C ILE A 67 -2.48 -4.12 20.94
N LEU A 68 -2.63 -4.71 19.75
CA LEU A 68 -3.75 -5.59 19.40
C LEU A 68 -3.67 -6.98 20.04
N ASP A 69 -2.49 -7.44 20.44
CA ASP A 69 -2.33 -8.65 21.25
C ASP A 69 -2.97 -8.50 22.64
N LYS A 70 -3.10 -7.26 23.13
CA LYS A 70 -3.74 -6.91 24.41
C LYS A 70 -5.20 -6.46 24.26
N ASP A 71 -5.46 -5.56 23.31
CA ASP A 71 -6.78 -5.05 22.97
C ASP A 71 -7.07 -5.31 21.49
N PRO A 72 -7.56 -6.52 21.11
CA PRO A 72 -7.79 -6.86 19.71
C PRO A 72 -8.84 -6.00 19.01
N ALA A 73 -9.69 -5.31 19.78
CA ALA A 73 -10.72 -4.41 19.28
C ALA A 73 -10.23 -2.95 19.17
N ASN A 74 -8.95 -2.66 19.38
CA ASN A 74 -8.46 -1.29 19.36
C ASN A 74 -8.56 -0.65 17.96
N PHE A 75 -9.61 0.15 17.75
CA PHE A 75 -9.87 0.86 16.50
C PHE A 75 -8.66 1.61 15.92
N GLU A 76 -7.92 2.33 16.76
CA GLU A 76 -6.80 3.16 16.31
C GLU A 76 -5.64 2.29 15.80
N ALA A 77 -5.32 1.17 16.50
CA ALA A 77 -4.31 0.23 16.04
C ALA A 77 -4.76 -0.58 14.80
N LEU A 78 -6.03 -1.02 14.72
CA LEU A 78 -6.59 -1.66 13.53
C LEU A 78 -6.54 -0.74 12.29
N LYS A 79 -6.89 0.54 12.48
CA LYS A 79 -6.75 1.59 11.45
C LYS A 79 -5.29 1.84 11.08
N GLY A 80 -4.40 1.86 12.08
CA GLY A 80 -2.95 1.96 11.91
C GLY A 80 -2.39 0.84 11.02
N LEU A 81 -2.70 -0.42 11.32
CA LEU A 81 -2.33 -1.58 10.48
C LEU A 81 -2.80 -1.44 9.03
N ILE A 82 -4.04 -1.00 8.82
CA ILE A 82 -4.58 -0.81 7.47
C ILE A 82 -3.86 0.34 6.75
N LEU A 83 -3.49 1.42 7.44
CA LEU A 83 -2.67 2.50 6.87
C LEU A 83 -1.24 2.02 6.53
N CYS A 84 -0.63 1.14 7.34
CA CYS A 84 0.62 0.48 7.00
C CYS A 84 0.50 -0.36 5.72
N GLU A 85 -0.55 -1.16 5.58
CA GLU A 85 -0.81 -2.00 4.40
C GLU A 85 -1.07 -1.18 3.14
N LEU A 86 -1.72 -0.01 3.28
CA LEU A 86 -1.94 0.98 2.23
C LEU A 86 -0.71 1.86 1.96
N LYS A 87 0.42 1.63 2.66
CA LYS A 87 1.65 2.46 2.62
C LYS A 87 1.35 3.97 2.72
N SER A 88 0.47 4.32 3.66
CA SER A 88 -0.12 5.65 3.78
C SER A 88 0.13 6.25 5.17
N PRO A 89 0.92 7.34 5.31
CA PRO A 89 1.25 7.89 6.64
C PRO A 89 0.07 8.53 7.37
N ALA A 90 -1.03 8.83 6.66
CA ALA A 90 -2.25 9.38 7.24
C ALA A 90 -3.49 9.02 6.41
N LEU A 91 -4.65 8.97 7.07
CA LEU A 91 -5.96 8.75 6.45
C LEU A 91 -6.29 9.79 5.36
N GLY A 92 -5.76 11.01 5.48
CA GLY A 92 -5.94 12.09 4.49
C GLY A 92 -5.39 11.77 3.09
N ASN A 93 -4.37 10.92 3.00
CA ASN A 93 -3.72 10.59 1.72
C ASN A 93 -4.59 9.68 0.84
N LEU A 94 -5.58 8.99 1.43
CA LEU A 94 -6.61 8.25 0.71
C LEU A 94 -7.56 9.15 -0.12
N SER A 95 -7.41 10.48 -0.04
CA SER A 95 -8.06 11.40 -0.98
C SER A 95 -7.65 11.18 -2.45
N THR A 96 -6.48 10.55 -2.69
CA THR A 96 -6.00 10.23 -4.04
C THR A 96 -6.27 8.75 -4.39
N PRO A 97 -7.00 8.45 -5.49
CA PRO A 97 -7.32 7.05 -5.84
C PRO A 97 -6.10 6.16 -6.11
N GLY A 98 -5.01 6.73 -6.64
CA GLY A 98 -3.80 5.98 -7.02
C GLY A 98 -3.06 5.31 -5.87
N ILE A 99 -3.40 5.62 -4.60
CA ILE A 99 -2.80 4.96 -3.44
C ILE A 99 -3.10 3.45 -3.36
N PHE A 100 -4.17 3.00 -4.02
CA PHE A 100 -4.55 1.58 -4.08
C PHE A 100 -3.81 0.79 -5.17
N ASP A 101 -3.05 1.43 -6.06
CA ASP A 101 -2.40 0.76 -7.21
C ASP A 101 -1.28 -0.22 -6.81
N SER A 102 -0.67 -0.06 -5.64
CA SER A 102 0.46 -0.85 -5.14
C SER A 102 0.10 -1.84 -4.03
N VAL A 103 -1.18 -1.95 -3.68
CA VAL A 103 -1.66 -2.66 -2.48
C VAL A 103 -2.01 -4.11 -2.80
N ASP A 104 -1.56 -5.05 -1.96
CA ASP A 104 -2.09 -6.42 -2.00
C ASP A 104 -3.54 -6.44 -1.50
N VAL A 105 -4.45 -6.63 -2.45
CA VAL A 105 -5.90 -6.65 -2.24
C VAL A 105 -6.29 -7.76 -1.27
N ASP A 106 -5.61 -8.90 -1.25
CA ASP A 106 -5.98 -10.03 -0.40
C ASP A 106 -5.45 -9.86 1.02
N SER A 107 -4.27 -9.27 1.21
CA SER A 107 -3.79 -8.87 2.55
C SER A 107 -4.65 -7.75 3.15
N LEU A 108 -5.02 -6.73 2.36
CA LEU A 108 -5.97 -5.70 2.81
C LEU A 108 -7.34 -6.28 3.21
N LYS A 109 -7.90 -7.19 2.39
CA LYS A 109 -9.16 -7.88 2.72
C LYS A 109 -9.05 -8.72 3.98
N LYS A 110 -7.93 -9.43 4.20
CA LYS A 110 -7.69 -10.21 5.43
C LYS A 110 -7.70 -9.30 6.65
N LEU A 111 -6.94 -8.20 6.64
CA LEU A 111 -6.90 -7.22 7.73
C LEU A 111 -8.28 -6.60 8.01
N ILE A 112 -9.02 -6.22 6.97
CA ILE A 112 -10.39 -5.69 7.13
C ILE A 112 -11.35 -6.77 7.66
N SER A 113 -11.19 -8.03 7.24
CA SER A 113 -11.99 -9.15 7.79
C SER A 113 -11.66 -9.47 9.25
N MET A 114 -10.42 -9.21 9.68
CA MET A 114 -9.98 -9.33 11.07
C MET A 114 -10.58 -8.21 11.91
N ALA A 115 -10.43 -6.96 11.47
CA ALA A 115 -11.00 -5.78 12.15
C ALA A 115 -12.51 -5.93 12.38
N LYS A 116 -13.26 -6.33 11.35
CA LYS A 116 -14.72 -6.59 11.42
C LYS A 116 -15.14 -7.72 12.36
N LYS A 117 -14.24 -8.62 12.73
CA LYS A 117 -14.52 -9.72 13.67
C LYS A 117 -14.28 -9.29 15.12
N GLN A 118 -13.30 -8.43 15.33
CA GLN A 118 -12.96 -7.92 16.67
C GLN A 118 -13.94 -6.84 17.11
N ASP A 119 -14.35 -5.95 16.18
CA ASP A 119 -15.32 -4.90 16.46
C ASP A 119 -16.40 -4.82 15.34
N PRO A 120 -17.63 -5.28 15.62
CA PRO A 120 -18.76 -5.18 14.71
C PRO A 120 -19.32 -3.77 14.50
N ASP A 121 -19.24 -2.90 15.50
CA ASP A 121 -19.74 -1.51 15.41
C ASP A 121 -18.83 -0.70 14.47
N ASP A 122 -17.54 -1.03 14.49
CA ASP A 122 -16.52 -0.41 13.66
C ASP A 122 -16.45 -0.97 12.23
N ALA A 123 -17.19 -2.05 11.95
CA ALA A 123 -17.17 -2.74 10.68
C ALA A 123 -17.55 -1.86 9.49
N GLU A 124 -18.44 -0.86 9.65
CA GLU A 124 -18.81 0.05 8.55
C GLU A 124 -17.59 0.84 8.05
N PHE A 125 -16.80 1.43 8.95
CA PHE A 125 -15.63 2.23 8.61
C PHE A 125 -14.65 1.44 7.72
N PHE A 126 -14.34 0.20 8.11
CA PHE A 126 -13.42 -0.65 7.36
C PHE A 126 -14.03 -1.15 6.04
N ASN A 127 -15.35 -1.42 5.97
CA ASN A 127 -16.04 -1.70 4.71
C ASN A 127 -15.95 -0.52 3.73
N LYS A 128 -16.01 0.74 4.20
CA LYS A 128 -15.90 1.92 3.34
C LYS A 128 -14.52 2.04 2.66
N ILE A 129 -13.45 1.53 3.29
CA ILE A 129 -12.11 1.47 2.67
C ILE A 129 -12.12 0.53 1.45
N LEU A 130 -12.80 -0.63 1.53
CA LEU A 130 -13.00 -1.51 0.38
C LEU A 130 -13.83 -0.82 -0.73
N VAL A 131 -14.86 -0.06 -0.36
CA VAL A 131 -15.65 0.72 -1.34
C VAL A 131 -14.81 1.77 -2.05
N LEU A 132 -13.91 2.49 -1.34
CA LEU A 132 -12.98 3.42 -1.99
C LEU A 132 -12.04 2.71 -2.96
N ARG A 133 -11.49 1.55 -2.55
CA ARG A 133 -10.64 0.72 -3.40
C ARG A 133 -11.35 0.27 -4.69
N ASP A 134 -12.59 -0.21 -4.58
CA ASP A 134 -13.40 -0.60 -5.74
C ASP A 134 -13.84 0.59 -6.63
N LEU A 135 -13.99 1.79 -6.05
CA LEU A 135 -14.19 3.03 -6.80
C LEU A 135 -12.90 3.47 -7.52
N SER A 136 -11.73 3.24 -6.92
CA SER A 136 -10.42 3.50 -7.55
C SER A 136 -10.19 2.60 -8.76
N ASP A 137 -10.41 1.28 -8.64
CA ASP A 137 -10.34 0.32 -9.75
C ASP A 137 -11.20 0.79 -10.95
N LYS A 138 -12.43 1.25 -10.67
CA LYS A 138 -13.33 1.79 -11.71
C LYS A 138 -12.77 3.06 -12.33
N LEU A 139 -12.28 4.01 -11.53
CA LEU A 139 -11.66 5.25 -12.02
C LEU A 139 -10.46 4.98 -12.91
N LYS A 140 -9.56 4.07 -12.49
CA LYS A 140 -8.40 3.60 -13.27
C LYS A 140 -8.85 3.01 -14.62
N GLY A 141 -9.85 2.12 -14.58
CA GLY A 141 -10.42 1.50 -15.78
C GLY A 141 -11.07 2.49 -16.75
N PHE A 142 -11.81 3.51 -16.27
CA PHE A 142 -12.35 4.56 -17.15
C PHE A 142 -11.25 5.46 -17.72
N LYS A 143 -10.26 5.83 -16.90
CA LYS A 143 -9.11 6.63 -17.33
C LYS A 143 -8.35 5.95 -18.46
N TYR A 144 -7.95 4.68 -18.32
CA TYR A 144 -7.23 3.96 -19.38
C TYR A 144 -8.06 3.75 -20.66
N ARG A 145 -9.39 3.58 -20.56
CA ARG A 145 -10.25 3.53 -21.76
C ARG A 145 -10.34 4.88 -22.47
N SER A 146 -10.42 5.98 -21.73
CA SER A 146 -10.39 7.34 -22.30
C SER A 146 -9.03 7.67 -22.92
N GLU A 147 -7.92 7.29 -22.25
CA GLU A 147 -6.57 7.41 -22.78
C GLU A 147 -6.36 6.56 -24.05
N ALA A 148 -6.83 5.31 -24.08
CA ALA A 148 -6.78 4.46 -25.29
C ALA A 148 -7.51 5.11 -26.47
N LEU A 149 -8.66 5.75 -26.23
CA LEU A 149 -9.42 6.52 -27.23
C LEU A 149 -8.74 7.84 -27.66
N THR A 150 -7.58 8.20 -27.13
CA THR A 150 -6.75 9.29 -27.70
C THR A 150 -5.81 8.81 -28.81
N SER A 151 -5.39 7.54 -28.77
CA SER A 151 -4.53 6.95 -29.80
C SER A 151 -5.24 6.98 -31.16
N GLU A 152 -4.53 7.43 -32.19
CA GLU A 152 -5.08 7.47 -33.56
C GLU A 152 -5.38 6.08 -34.09
N SER A 153 -4.51 5.09 -33.82
CA SER A 153 -4.73 3.71 -34.26
C SER A 153 -5.97 3.09 -33.63
N THR A 154 -6.19 3.32 -32.33
CA THR A 154 -7.39 2.87 -31.60
C THR A 154 -8.64 3.60 -32.07
N ARG A 155 -8.59 4.93 -32.27
CA ARG A 155 -9.72 5.70 -32.81
C ARG A 155 -10.14 5.19 -34.17
N ASN A 156 -9.21 5.06 -35.11
CA ASN A 156 -9.49 4.58 -36.47
C ASN A 156 -10.03 3.14 -36.46
N ALA A 157 -9.53 2.27 -35.58
CA ALA A 157 -10.05 0.91 -35.40
C ALA A 157 -11.48 0.89 -34.82
N VAL A 158 -11.77 1.74 -33.83
CA VAL A 158 -13.11 1.91 -33.23
C VAL A 158 -14.10 2.47 -34.25
N ASP A 159 -13.76 3.54 -34.96
CA ASP A 159 -14.64 4.15 -35.97
C ASP A 159 -14.93 3.18 -37.12
N THR A 160 -13.91 2.43 -37.57
CA THR A 160 -14.08 1.36 -38.58
C THR A 160 -14.95 0.21 -38.04
N GLY A 161 -14.80 -0.16 -36.76
CA GLY A 161 -15.61 -1.17 -36.10
C GLY A 161 -17.08 -0.74 -36.02
N LEU A 162 -17.35 0.45 -35.51
CA LEU A 162 -18.69 1.05 -35.42
C LEU A 162 -19.36 1.17 -36.79
N ALA A 163 -18.62 1.58 -37.82
CA ALA A 163 -19.12 1.64 -39.19
C ALA A 163 -19.54 0.25 -39.72
N LYS A 164 -18.69 -0.78 -39.51
CA LYS A 164 -18.99 -2.16 -39.91
C LYS A 164 -20.14 -2.78 -39.11
N ALA A 165 -20.19 -2.54 -37.80
CA ALA A 165 -21.28 -2.95 -36.91
C ALA A 165 -22.61 -2.35 -37.37
N ARG A 166 -22.61 -1.04 -37.66
CA ARG A 166 -23.79 -0.33 -38.19
C ARG A 166 -24.22 -0.89 -39.54
N GLN A 167 -23.28 -1.18 -40.44
CA GLN A 167 -23.62 -1.73 -41.76
C GLN A 167 -24.20 -3.14 -41.66
N ARG A 168 -23.61 -4.04 -40.85
CA ARG A 168 -24.17 -5.39 -40.60
C ARG A 168 -25.60 -5.32 -40.08
N ARG A 169 -25.88 -4.46 -39.09
CA ARG A 169 -27.25 -4.30 -38.57
C ARG A 169 -28.25 -3.71 -39.58
N ILE A 170 -27.78 -2.93 -40.55
CA ILE A 170 -28.61 -2.46 -41.67
C ILE A 170 -28.86 -3.59 -42.68
N GLU A 171 -27.90 -4.49 -42.88
CA GLU A 171 -28.04 -5.68 -43.73
C GLU A 171 -28.97 -6.72 -43.06
N GLU A 172 -28.75 -7.04 -41.78
CA GLU A 172 -29.65 -7.88 -40.95
C GLU A 172 -31.09 -7.34 -40.94
N ALA A 173 -31.28 -6.03 -40.73
CA ALA A 173 -32.62 -5.42 -40.76
C ALA A 173 -33.29 -5.44 -42.16
N LYS A 174 -32.50 -5.47 -43.25
CA LYS A 174 -33.03 -5.67 -44.60
C LYS A 174 -33.42 -7.12 -44.84
N ASP A 175 -32.62 -8.07 -44.37
CA ASP A 175 -32.91 -9.50 -44.52
C ASP A 175 -34.17 -9.87 -43.72
N ASP A 176 -34.31 -9.40 -42.47
CA ASP A 176 -35.55 -9.50 -41.67
C ASP A 176 -36.76 -8.91 -42.42
N PHE A 177 -36.60 -7.72 -43.00
CA PHE A 177 -37.67 -7.06 -43.76
C PHE A 177 -38.04 -7.82 -45.03
N HIS A 178 -37.05 -8.34 -45.76
CA HIS A 178 -37.27 -9.17 -46.95
C HIS A 178 -37.97 -10.48 -46.59
N PHE A 179 -37.61 -11.13 -45.47
CA PHE A 179 -38.27 -12.34 -44.99
C PHE A 179 -39.74 -12.05 -44.66
N GLY A 180 -40.01 -11.01 -43.85
CA GLY A 180 -41.38 -10.58 -43.53
C GLY A 180 -42.21 -10.27 -44.78
N TYR A 181 -41.63 -9.57 -45.77
CA TYR A 181 -42.31 -9.24 -47.02
C TYR A 181 -42.65 -10.48 -47.87
N VAL A 182 -41.74 -11.47 -47.98
CA VAL A 182 -42.00 -12.73 -48.69
C VAL A 182 -43.11 -13.52 -48.02
N PHE A 183 -43.13 -13.63 -46.68
CA PHE A 183 -44.21 -14.28 -45.95
C PHE A 183 -45.57 -13.57 -46.16
N CYS A 184 -45.58 -12.24 -46.21
CA CYS A 184 -46.79 -11.47 -46.55
C CYS A 184 -47.30 -11.81 -47.97
N ILE A 185 -46.43 -11.84 -48.98
CA ILE A 185 -46.84 -12.17 -50.37
C ILE A 185 -47.37 -13.61 -50.46
N VAL A 186 -46.64 -14.58 -49.90
CA VAL A 186 -47.05 -15.99 -49.93
C VAL A 186 -48.38 -16.18 -49.20
N GLY A 187 -48.56 -15.54 -48.04
CA GLY A 187 -49.84 -15.51 -47.33
C GLY A 187 -50.98 -14.96 -48.19
N VAL A 188 -50.78 -13.79 -48.82
CA VAL A 188 -51.79 -13.18 -49.71
C VAL A 188 -52.16 -14.10 -50.87
N ILE A 189 -51.18 -14.75 -51.52
CA ILE A 189 -51.44 -15.70 -52.62
C ILE A 189 -52.23 -16.93 -52.14
N ILE A 190 -51.90 -17.48 -50.97
CA ILE A 190 -52.65 -18.61 -50.40
C ILE A 190 -54.08 -18.17 -50.03
N GLY A 191 -54.24 -16.99 -49.43
CA GLY A 191 -55.54 -16.43 -49.07
C GLY A 191 -56.44 -16.18 -50.27
N THR A 192 -55.92 -15.62 -51.37
CA THR A 192 -56.71 -15.41 -52.59
C THR A 192 -57.07 -16.72 -53.29
N LEU A 193 -56.17 -17.71 -53.30
CA LEU A 193 -56.48 -19.05 -53.82
C LEU A 193 -57.61 -19.74 -53.04
N ILE A 194 -57.67 -19.57 -51.72
CA ILE A 194 -58.77 -20.08 -50.88
C ILE A 194 -60.08 -19.34 -51.20
N ILE A 195 -60.06 -18.00 -51.27
CA ILE A 195 -61.25 -17.18 -51.59
C ILE A 195 -61.81 -17.53 -52.99
N CYS A 196 -60.96 -17.87 -53.95
CA CYS A 196 -61.39 -18.25 -55.29
C CYS A 196 -62.04 -19.66 -55.37
N HIS A 197 -62.03 -20.45 -54.28
CA HIS A 197 -62.40 -21.86 -54.33
C HIS A 197 -63.72 -22.21 -53.60
N ASP A 198 -64.22 -21.34 -52.71
CA ASP A 198 -65.52 -21.46 -52.02
C ASP A 198 -66.11 -20.07 -51.70
N GLU A 199 -67.44 -19.92 -51.77
CA GLU A 199 -68.16 -18.65 -51.44
C GLU A 199 -68.24 -18.34 -49.92
N ASP A 200 -67.30 -18.85 -49.13
CA ASP A 200 -67.39 -18.86 -47.66
C ASP A 200 -66.71 -17.66 -46.97
N TRP A 201 -67.40 -17.10 -45.97
CA TRP A 201 -66.97 -15.92 -45.20
C TRP A 201 -65.62 -16.08 -44.47
N ILE A 202 -65.13 -17.32 -44.35
CA ILE A 202 -63.83 -17.68 -43.76
C ILE A 202 -62.69 -16.95 -44.49
N GLY A 203 -62.76 -16.83 -45.82
CA GLY A 203 -61.73 -16.15 -46.62
C GLY A 203 -61.55 -14.67 -46.27
N LEU A 204 -62.63 -13.95 -45.95
CA LEU A 204 -62.58 -12.55 -45.53
C LEU A 204 -61.91 -12.40 -44.15
N GLY A 205 -62.16 -13.33 -43.23
CA GLY A 205 -61.52 -13.35 -41.91
C GLY A 205 -60.00 -13.53 -42.00
N VAL A 206 -59.54 -14.43 -42.89
CA VAL A 206 -58.11 -14.64 -43.17
C VAL A 206 -57.48 -13.38 -43.79
N LEU A 207 -58.17 -12.71 -44.71
CA LEU A 207 -57.69 -11.47 -45.32
C LEU A 207 -57.50 -10.34 -44.28
N ILE A 208 -58.48 -10.14 -43.39
CA ILE A 208 -58.40 -9.12 -42.32
C ILE A 208 -57.26 -9.44 -41.33
N MET A 209 -57.10 -10.70 -40.96
CA MET A 209 -55.97 -11.17 -40.13
C MET A 209 -54.62 -10.86 -40.79
N MET A 210 -54.48 -11.09 -42.10
CA MET A 210 -53.24 -10.77 -42.81
C MET A 210 -52.98 -9.26 -42.92
N VAL A 211 -54.00 -8.44 -43.18
CA VAL A 211 -53.85 -6.97 -43.17
C VAL A 211 -53.43 -6.47 -41.78
N GLY A 212 -54.01 -7.03 -40.72
CA GLY A 212 -53.59 -6.76 -39.33
C GLY A 212 -52.14 -7.16 -39.06
N ALA A 213 -51.71 -8.34 -39.50
CA ALA A 213 -50.32 -8.79 -39.37
C ALA A 213 -49.33 -7.92 -40.16
N ILE A 214 -49.68 -7.50 -41.38
CA ILE A 214 -48.89 -6.56 -42.19
C ILE A 214 -48.76 -5.21 -41.47
N ALA A 215 -49.87 -4.66 -40.96
CA ALA A 215 -49.85 -3.39 -40.22
C ALA A 215 -49.01 -3.46 -38.94
N ALA A 216 -49.09 -4.58 -38.20
CA ALA A 216 -48.26 -4.82 -37.02
C ALA A 216 -46.76 -4.93 -37.38
N MET A 217 -46.41 -5.66 -38.45
CA MET A 217 -45.02 -5.76 -38.92
C MET A 217 -44.47 -4.41 -39.40
N VAL A 218 -45.27 -3.58 -40.08
CA VAL A 218 -44.86 -2.22 -40.50
C VAL A 218 -44.66 -1.31 -39.29
N ALA A 219 -45.52 -1.39 -38.27
CA ALA A 219 -45.36 -0.63 -37.02
C ALA A 219 -44.12 -1.08 -36.22
N GLU A 220 -43.84 -2.39 -36.15
CA GLU A 220 -42.64 -2.89 -35.49
C GLU A 220 -41.37 -2.50 -36.26
N ALA A 221 -41.40 -2.53 -37.60
CA ALA A 221 -40.29 -2.10 -38.45
C ALA A 221 -39.98 -0.60 -38.28
N SER A 222 -41.00 0.27 -38.27
CA SER A 222 -40.79 1.71 -38.06
C SER A 222 -40.28 2.02 -36.64
N HIS A 223 -40.79 1.32 -35.62
CA HIS A 223 -40.28 1.44 -34.25
C HIS A 223 -38.83 0.93 -34.12
N LYS A 224 -38.45 -0.15 -34.80
CA LYS A 224 -37.05 -0.62 -34.87
C LYS A 224 -36.16 0.41 -35.56
N GLU A 225 -36.63 1.06 -36.63
CA GLU A 225 -35.88 2.10 -37.33
C GLU A 225 -35.67 3.35 -36.44
N GLU A 226 -36.67 3.78 -35.68
CA GLU A 226 -36.52 4.89 -34.73
C GLU A 226 -35.56 4.55 -33.58
N VAL A 227 -35.68 3.37 -32.97
CA VAL A 227 -34.75 2.90 -31.93
C VAL A 227 -33.33 2.78 -32.46
N PHE A 228 -33.16 2.33 -33.71
CA PHE A 228 -31.85 2.24 -34.37
C PHE A 228 -31.26 3.62 -34.71
N LYS A 229 -32.08 4.63 -35.00
CA LYS A 229 -31.65 6.03 -35.16
C LYS A 229 -31.34 6.70 -33.82
N ALA A 230 -31.99 6.27 -32.73
CA ALA A 230 -31.93 6.93 -31.43
C ALA A 230 -30.61 6.69 -30.64
N ASN A 231 -29.85 5.62 -30.90
CA ASN A 231 -28.70 5.27 -30.03
C ASN A 231 -27.43 4.62 -30.64
N PRO A 232 -27.04 4.82 -31.92
CA PRO A 232 -25.71 4.43 -32.37
C PRO A 232 -24.69 5.50 -31.97
N LYS A 233 -23.74 5.17 -31.10
CA LYS A 233 -22.54 6.02 -30.86
C LYS A 233 -21.86 6.27 -32.20
N ARG A 234 -21.72 7.52 -32.60
CA ARG A 234 -21.39 7.89 -33.98
C ARG A 234 -19.90 7.78 -34.29
N ASN A 235 -19.05 7.90 -33.26
CA ASN A 235 -17.59 7.82 -33.38
C ASN A 235 -16.90 7.59 -32.01
N ALA A 236 -15.59 7.40 -32.05
CA ALA A 236 -14.70 7.26 -30.92
C ALA A 236 -14.71 8.46 -29.96
N TRP A 237 -14.97 9.68 -30.45
CA TRP A 237 -15.03 10.90 -29.62
C TRP A 237 -16.27 10.95 -28.72
N GLU A 238 -17.44 10.56 -29.22
CA GLU A 238 -18.65 10.42 -28.40
C GLU A 238 -18.46 9.32 -27.33
N MET A 239 -17.84 8.21 -27.70
CA MET A 239 -17.49 7.15 -26.76
C MET A 239 -16.51 7.66 -25.68
N LYS A 240 -15.51 8.45 -26.05
CA LYS A 240 -14.56 9.06 -25.10
C LYS A 240 -15.27 10.02 -24.15
N SER A 241 -16.09 10.93 -24.67
CA SER A 241 -16.88 11.89 -23.88
C SER A 241 -17.78 11.18 -22.86
N GLN A 242 -18.38 10.05 -23.23
CA GLN A 242 -19.13 9.21 -22.29
C GLN A 242 -18.22 8.61 -21.19
N MET A 243 -17.03 8.09 -21.53
CA MET A 243 -16.09 7.54 -20.53
C MET A 243 -15.59 8.63 -19.58
N ASP A 244 -15.34 9.85 -20.07
CA ASP A 244 -14.95 11.01 -19.26
C ASP A 244 -16.10 11.47 -18.33
N SER A 245 -17.35 11.39 -18.79
CA SER A 245 -18.54 11.66 -17.97
C SER A 245 -18.71 10.63 -16.85
N GLU A 246 -18.60 9.34 -17.18
CA GLU A 246 -18.62 8.24 -16.20
C GLU A 246 -17.47 8.37 -15.17
N TYR A 247 -16.25 8.67 -15.63
CA TYR A 247 -15.10 8.92 -14.77
C TYR A 247 -15.38 10.05 -13.77
N ASN A 248 -15.91 11.19 -14.23
CA ASN A 248 -16.26 12.30 -13.36
C ASN A 248 -17.37 11.94 -12.35
N ARG A 249 -18.36 11.13 -12.75
CA ARG A 249 -19.39 10.61 -11.83
C ARG A 249 -18.77 9.76 -10.73
N TYR A 250 -17.93 8.79 -11.09
CA TYR A 250 -17.23 7.95 -10.12
C TYR A 250 -16.25 8.74 -9.24
N LYS A 251 -15.62 9.80 -9.76
CA LYS A 251 -14.71 10.68 -9.00
C LYS A 251 -15.47 11.46 -7.92
N LYS A 252 -16.68 11.92 -8.24
CA LYS A 252 -17.58 12.54 -7.26
C LYS A 252 -18.02 11.53 -6.18
N MET A 253 -18.39 10.30 -6.57
CA MET A 253 -18.72 9.24 -5.61
C MET A 253 -17.56 8.89 -4.69
N TYR A 254 -16.34 8.77 -5.22
CA TYR A 254 -15.11 8.53 -4.45
C TYR A 254 -14.91 9.63 -3.38
N GLY A 255 -14.98 10.91 -3.77
CA GLY A 255 -14.88 12.02 -2.82
C GLY A 255 -15.98 12.01 -1.75
N THR A 256 -17.21 11.61 -2.11
CA THR A 256 -18.32 11.48 -1.16
C THR A 256 -18.10 10.35 -0.15
N GLU A 257 -17.70 9.15 -0.57
CA GLU A 257 -17.42 8.06 0.37
C GLU A 257 -16.17 8.34 1.22
N PHE A 258 -15.15 9.01 0.67
CA PHE A 258 -13.96 9.42 1.42
C PHE A 258 -14.30 10.42 2.53
N ASN A 259 -15.18 11.40 2.26
CA ASN A 259 -15.64 12.34 3.29
C ASN A 259 -16.40 11.62 4.42
N LYS A 260 -17.22 10.59 4.12
CA LYS A 260 -17.88 9.77 5.15
C LYS A 260 -16.87 9.05 6.06
N ILE A 261 -15.78 8.51 5.50
CA ILE A 261 -14.70 7.90 6.29
C ILE A 261 -14.04 8.94 7.23
N LEU A 262 -13.82 10.17 6.75
CA LEU A 262 -13.30 11.25 7.59
C LEU A 262 -14.28 11.68 8.70
N GLU A 263 -15.58 11.68 8.43
CA GLU A 263 -16.63 11.96 9.42
C GLU A 263 -16.69 10.86 10.50
N MET A 264 -16.70 9.59 10.11
CA MET A 264 -16.64 8.43 11.03
C MET A 264 -15.37 8.43 11.91
N ASN A 265 -14.22 8.81 11.34
CA ASN A 265 -12.98 8.94 12.13
C ASN A 265 -13.03 10.14 13.10
N ARG A 266 -13.77 11.20 12.78
CA ARG A 266 -13.92 12.39 13.65
C ARG A 266 -14.89 12.15 14.80
N THR A 267 -15.99 11.41 14.60
CA THR A 267 -16.94 11.09 15.67
C THR A 267 -16.28 10.24 16.75
N LYS A 268 -15.62 9.15 16.36
CA LYS A 268 -14.89 8.27 17.30
C LYS A 268 -13.80 8.98 18.09
N LYS A 269 -13.05 9.90 17.45
CA LYS A 269 -12.02 10.67 18.17
C LYS A 269 -12.63 11.58 19.24
N LYS A 270 -13.84 12.11 19.04
CA LYS A 270 -14.54 12.89 20.08
C LYS A 270 -14.98 12.01 21.24
N GLU A 271 -15.64 10.89 20.94
CA GLU A 271 -16.14 9.93 21.94
C GLU A 271 -15.03 9.47 22.90
N ARG A 272 -13.81 9.21 22.38
CA ARG A 272 -12.64 8.86 23.22
C ARG A 272 -12.04 10.05 23.97
N THR A 273 -12.01 11.25 23.38
CA THR A 273 -11.39 12.43 24.03
C THR A 273 -12.19 12.86 25.27
N GLU A 274 -13.50 12.61 25.30
CA GLU A 274 -14.35 12.87 26.48
C GLU A 274 -14.09 11.88 27.64
N THR A 275 -13.35 10.79 27.42
CA THR A 275 -13.07 9.75 28.43
C THR A 275 -11.73 9.90 29.15
N SER A 276 -10.77 10.66 28.61
CA SER A 276 -9.38 10.69 29.07
C SER A 276 -8.85 12.11 29.36
N ASN A 277 -8.81 12.50 30.63
CA ASN A 277 -8.06 13.67 31.12
C ASN A 277 -6.87 13.21 31.99
N PRO A 278 -5.63 13.17 31.46
CA PRO A 278 -4.43 12.97 32.27
C PRO A 278 -4.03 14.27 32.97
N VAL A 279 -3.57 14.16 34.22
CA VAL A 279 -3.01 15.28 34.99
C VAL A 279 -1.49 15.26 34.83
N GLU A 280 -0.92 16.32 34.23
CA GLU A 280 0.54 16.52 34.18
C GLU A 280 1.00 17.44 35.32
N THR A 281 2.07 17.05 36.01
CA THR A 281 2.79 17.88 37.01
C THR A 281 4.28 17.87 36.71
N ALA A 282 4.91 19.05 36.77
CA ALA A 282 6.32 19.27 36.42
C ALA A 282 7.24 19.41 37.65
N ASN A 283 8.49 18.95 37.53
CA ASN A 283 9.75 19.30 38.26
C ASN A 283 10.81 18.21 37.93
N GLU A 284 12.15 18.33 38.11
CA GLU A 284 13.09 19.43 38.42
C GLU A 284 14.49 19.04 37.85
N PRO A 285 15.49 19.94 37.72
CA PRO A 285 16.76 19.61 37.05
C PRO A 285 17.82 18.98 37.99
N CYS A 286 18.44 17.88 37.55
CA CYS A 286 19.51 17.18 38.27
C CYS A 286 20.90 17.36 37.64
N VAL A 287 21.95 17.28 38.47
CA VAL A 287 23.36 17.44 38.09
C VAL A 287 23.97 16.09 37.70
N ILE A 288 24.77 16.07 36.62
CA ILE A 288 25.47 14.88 36.12
C ILE A 288 26.97 15.06 36.36
N ASP A 289 27.61 14.04 36.93
CA ASP A 289 29.05 14.00 37.18
C ASP A 289 29.84 13.65 35.91
N THR A 290 31.02 14.24 35.72
CA THR A 290 31.73 14.23 34.42
C THR A 290 33.21 13.91 34.51
N GLU A 291 33.55 12.65 34.82
CA GLU A 291 34.88 12.09 34.61
C GLU A 291 34.84 10.82 33.75
N HIS A 292 35.47 10.89 32.58
CA HIS A 292 35.81 9.77 31.71
C HIS A 292 37.22 10.00 31.14
N GLN A 293 38.02 8.94 31.07
CA GLN A 293 39.43 8.99 30.63
C GLN A 293 39.66 8.40 29.23
N GLU A 294 38.60 8.03 28.52
CA GLU A 294 38.72 7.38 27.21
C GLU A 294 39.17 8.34 26.10
N THR A 295 40.01 7.85 25.20
CA THR A 295 40.57 8.60 24.07
C THR A 295 39.62 8.56 22.88
N VAL A 296 38.84 9.63 22.69
CA VAL A 296 37.93 9.80 21.54
C VAL A 296 38.69 10.35 20.32
N ILE A 297 38.42 9.83 19.11
CA ILE A 297 38.98 10.33 17.84
C ILE A 297 37.93 11.07 16.99
N CYS A 298 38.38 11.95 16.11
CA CYS A 298 37.52 12.76 15.25
C CYS A 298 37.07 11.99 14.00
N SER A 299 35.76 11.86 13.73
CA SER A 299 35.27 11.20 12.51
C SER A 299 35.75 11.83 11.20
N LYS A 300 36.05 13.14 11.20
CA LYS A 300 36.46 13.85 9.97
C LYS A 300 37.92 13.67 9.59
N CYS A 301 38.82 13.39 10.53
CA CYS A 301 40.27 13.31 10.25
C CYS A 301 41.05 12.32 11.13
N ALA A 302 40.38 11.46 11.89
CA ALA A 302 40.94 10.48 12.83
C ALA A 302 41.86 11.02 13.95
N ALA A 303 42.09 12.34 14.03
CA ALA A 303 42.88 12.95 15.10
C ALA A 303 42.14 12.94 16.45
N GLN A 304 42.88 12.78 17.55
CA GLN A 304 42.34 12.79 18.90
C GLN A 304 41.56 14.08 19.23
N LEU A 305 40.41 13.91 19.88
CA LEU A 305 39.58 15.00 20.41
C LEU A 305 40.01 15.39 21.82
N TYR A 306 39.87 16.67 22.15
CA TYR A 306 40.16 17.22 23.48
C TYR A 306 38.87 17.79 24.08
N LEU A 307 38.52 17.36 25.30
CA LEU A 307 37.35 17.87 26.02
C LEU A 307 37.62 19.29 26.56
N ASP A 308 36.93 20.28 26.00
CA ASP A 308 36.75 21.57 26.64
C ASP A 308 35.66 21.46 27.72
N LYS A 309 36.09 21.45 28.98
CA LYS A 309 35.21 21.35 30.16
C LYS A 309 34.33 22.60 30.35
N GLU A 310 34.79 23.77 29.91
CA GLU A 310 34.06 25.04 30.07
C GLU A 310 32.92 25.13 29.06
N ARG A 311 33.21 24.80 27.79
CA ARG A 311 32.23 24.81 26.70
C ARG A 311 31.37 23.56 26.61
N ARG A 312 31.74 22.48 27.32
CA ARG A 312 31.09 21.16 27.24
C ARG A 312 31.06 20.61 25.81
N VAL A 313 32.21 20.69 25.12
CA VAL A 313 32.41 20.13 23.77
C VAL A 313 33.76 19.43 23.66
N TYR A 314 33.83 18.41 22.81
CA TYR A 314 35.07 17.80 22.36
C TYR A 314 35.54 18.50 21.09
N GLU A 315 36.68 19.20 21.13
CA GLU A 315 37.25 19.92 19.98
C GLU A 315 38.39 19.13 19.32
N CYS A 316 38.36 19.01 18.00
CA CYS A 316 39.44 18.43 17.21
C CYS A 316 40.48 19.51 16.85
N LYS A 317 41.67 19.46 17.44
CA LYS A 317 42.76 20.41 17.15
C LYS A 317 43.31 20.33 15.72
N SER A 318 43.06 19.23 15.00
CA SER A 318 43.54 19.03 13.62
C SER A 318 42.63 19.64 12.57
N CYS A 319 41.30 19.48 12.69
CA CYS A 319 40.34 19.96 11.68
C CYS A 319 39.34 21.01 12.18
N GLY A 320 39.41 21.43 13.45
CA GLY A 320 38.57 22.48 14.05
C GLY A 320 37.10 22.12 14.28
N VAL A 321 36.71 20.84 14.13
CA VAL A 321 35.33 20.39 14.39
C VAL A 321 35.13 20.19 15.89
N ALA A 322 33.95 20.59 16.40
CA ALA A 322 33.55 20.43 17.79
C ALA A 322 32.29 19.55 17.91
N TYR A 323 32.25 18.67 18.91
CA TYR A 323 31.16 17.73 19.18
C TYR A 323 30.59 17.97 20.59
N GLY A 324 29.26 17.97 20.75
CA GLY A 324 28.64 18.19 22.07
C GLY A 324 28.93 17.05 23.05
N ILE A 325 29.25 17.38 24.31
CA ILE A 325 29.60 16.37 25.34
C ILE A 325 28.49 15.31 25.54
N SER A 326 27.23 15.70 25.36
CA SER A 326 26.04 14.84 25.53
C SER A 326 25.95 13.67 24.54
N LEU A 327 26.77 13.67 23.49
CA LEU A 327 26.89 12.57 22.53
C LEU A 327 27.67 11.38 23.11
N PHE A 328 28.64 11.64 23.99
CA PHE A 328 29.54 10.64 24.57
C PHE A 328 29.13 10.19 25.98
N PHE A 329 28.23 10.92 26.65
CA PHE A 329 27.85 10.63 28.04
C PHE A 329 26.62 9.73 28.19
N GLY A 330 26.68 8.80 29.15
CA GLY A 330 25.66 7.76 29.41
C GLY A 330 25.96 6.47 28.65
N MET A 331 24.95 5.64 28.40
CA MET A 331 25.11 4.46 27.52
C MET A 331 24.74 4.86 26.08
N PRO A 332 25.72 5.18 25.20
CA PRO A 332 25.43 5.70 23.86
C PRO A 332 24.74 4.66 22.97
N PHE A 333 25.07 3.38 23.16
CA PHE A 333 24.47 2.26 22.44
C PHE A 333 22.98 2.09 22.75
N GLU A 334 22.59 2.09 24.02
CA GLU A 334 21.17 2.05 24.42
C GLU A 334 20.38 3.25 23.87
N LYS A 335 20.98 4.45 23.87
CA LYS A 335 20.37 5.63 23.26
C LYS A 335 20.21 5.49 21.75
N ALA A 336 21.15 4.84 21.06
CA ALA A 336 21.05 4.53 19.64
C ALA A 336 19.91 3.53 19.38
N LEU A 337 19.87 2.41 20.11
CA LEU A 337 18.78 1.43 20.06
C LEU A 337 17.41 2.08 20.33
N ASN A 338 17.31 2.93 21.35
CA ASN A 338 16.07 3.65 21.64
C ASN A 338 15.65 4.58 20.50
N SER A 339 16.59 5.33 19.90
CA SER A 339 16.29 6.16 18.73
C SER A 339 15.89 5.34 17.50
N MET A 340 16.47 4.15 17.27
CA MET A 340 16.02 3.22 16.22
C MET A 340 14.60 2.71 16.51
N ASN A 341 14.33 2.26 17.73
CA ASN A 341 13.04 1.74 18.14
C ASN A 341 11.92 2.79 18.04
N ILE A 342 12.22 4.08 18.25
CA ILE A 342 11.28 5.19 18.02
C ILE A 342 11.06 5.45 16.51
N GLY A 343 12.03 5.11 15.66
CA GLY A 343 12.04 5.38 14.21
C GLY A 343 12.95 6.56 13.79
N ASN A 344 13.61 7.21 14.75
CA ASN A 344 14.53 8.33 14.52
C ASN A 344 15.92 7.83 14.09
N TYR A 345 15.97 7.16 12.94
CA TYR A 345 17.19 6.57 12.38
C TYR A 345 18.32 7.59 12.15
N GLY A 346 18.00 8.87 11.87
CA GLY A 346 18.99 9.94 11.70
C GLY A 346 19.62 10.47 13.00
N ASP A 347 19.03 10.20 14.17
CA ASP A 347 19.69 10.39 15.47
C ASP A 347 20.48 9.13 15.86
N ALA A 348 19.94 7.94 15.57
CA ALA A 348 20.63 6.67 15.81
C ALA A 348 21.93 6.52 14.98
N GLU A 349 21.90 6.84 13.68
CA GLU A 349 23.06 6.87 12.77
C GLU A 349 24.22 7.69 13.36
N LYS A 350 23.94 8.93 13.81
CA LYS A 350 24.91 9.80 14.48
C LYS A 350 25.44 9.21 15.79
N ARG A 351 24.61 8.48 16.55
CA ARG A 351 25.07 7.81 17.77
C ARG A 351 26.02 6.67 17.46
N PHE A 352 25.74 5.87 16.42
CA PHE A 352 26.67 4.83 15.96
C PHE A 352 27.96 5.44 15.40
N GLU A 353 27.91 6.54 14.65
CA GLU A 353 29.13 7.31 14.27
C GLU A 353 29.97 7.70 15.49
N ASN A 354 29.35 8.16 16.57
CA ASN A 354 30.05 8.52 17.81
C ASN A 354 30.64 7.30 18.56
N ILE A 355 29.99 6.12 18.48
CA ILE A 355 30.55 4.88 19.05
C ILE A 355 31.79 4.46 18.23
N LEU A 356 31.73 4.55 16.91
CA LEU A 356 32.88 4.29 16.01
C LEU A 356 34.01 5.32 16.15
N MET A 357 33.76 6.48 16.76
CA MET A 357 34.78 7.44 17.19
C MET A 357 35.52 7.04 18.48
N VAL A 358 35.07 5.98 19.18
CA VAL A 358 35.74 5.40 20.35
C VAL A 358 36.28 4.01 20.02
N GLU A 359 35.44 3.17 19.40
CA GLU A 359 35.77 1.80 18.99
C GLU A 359 35.49 1.61 17.49
N PRO A 360 36.44 1.92 16.59
CA PRO A 360 36.24 1.86 15.14
C PRO A 360 35.89 0.47 14.59
N SER A 361 36.25 -0.58 15.33
CA SER A 361 36.00 -2.00 15.00
C SER A 361 34.74 -2.57 15.67
N SER A 362 33.92 -1.74 16.32
CA SER A 362 32.69 -2.19 16.99
C SER A 362 31.71 -2.80 15.98
N PHE A 363 31.46 -4.10 16.13
CA PHE A 363 30.57 -4.89 15.26
C PHE A 363 29.15 -4.30 15.26
N GLU A 364 28.62 -4.03 16.44
CA GLU A 364 27.28 -3.53 16.66
C GLU A 364 27.10 -2.12 16.08
N ALA A 365 28.09 -1.24 16.19
CA ALA A 365 27.96 0.11 15.66
C ALA A 365 28.07 0.15 14.12
N LEU A 366 28.92 -0.67 13.50
CA LEU A 366 28.96 -0.83 12.05
C LEU A 366 27.66 -1.43 11.51
N LEU A 367 27.12 -2.46 12.17
CA LEU A 367 25.82 -3.05 11.81
C LEU A 367 24.68 -2.03 12.01
N GLY A 368 24.70 -1.28 13.10
CA GLY A 368 23.71 -0.24 13.42
C GLY A 368 23.64 0.87 12.37
N GLN A 369 24.78 1.32 11.84
CA GLN A 369 24.79 2.28 10.72
C GLN A 369 24.10 1.72 9.47
N ILE A 370 24.39 0.46 9.10
CA ILE A 370 23.74 -0.19 7.95
C ILE A 370 22.23 -0.31 8.18
N LEU A 371 21.80 -0.76 9.37
CA LEU A 371 20.38 -0.87 9.71
C LEU A 371 19.66 0.50 9.68
N CYS A 372 20.30 1.57 10.14
CA CYS A 372 19.78 2.93 10.04
C CYS A 372 19.54 3.40 8.60
N VAL A 373 20.43 3.09 7.65
CA VAL A 373 20.24 3.43 6.23
C VAL A 373 19.00 2.73 5.66
N GLY A 374 18.77 1.47 6.02
CA GLY A 374 17.59 0.72 5.60
C GLY A 374 16.31 0.98 6.39
N ARG A 375 16.36 1.82 7.45
CA ARG A 375 15.27 2.06 8.40
C ARG A 375 14.76 0.78 9.08
N TRP A 376 15.68 -0.10 9.45
CA TRP A 376 15.41 -1.33 10.20
C TRP A 376 15.89 -1.17 11.64
N SER A 377 15.18 -1.76 12.60
CA SER A 377 15.65 -1.79 13.99
C SER A 377 16.63 -2.95 14.22
N ARG A 378 16.36 -4.12 13.63
CA ARG A 378 17.19 -5.33 13.69
C ARG A 378 17.22 -6.07 12.34
N VAL A 379 18.18 -7.00 12.17
CA VAL A 379 18.26 -7.91 11.00
C VAL A 379 17.03 -8.82 10.89
N SER A 380 16.42 -9.17 12.03
CA SER A 380 15.14 -9.91 12.13
C SER A 380 13.95 -9.21 11.49
N ASP A 381 13.98 -7.88 11.36
CA ASP A 381 12.82 -7.07 10.98
C ASP A 381 12.77 -6.84 9.47
N ILE A 382 13.92 -6.99 8.80
CA ILE A 382 14.11 -6.78 7.36
C ILE A 382 13.13 -7.65 6.57
N ALA A 383 12.15 -7.03 5.90
CA ALA A 383 11.10 -7.72 5.19
C ALA A 383 11.42 -7.84 3.68
N PHE A 384 10.95 -8.92 3.05
CA PHE A 384 11.09 -9.10 1.59
C PHE A 384 10.39 -8.00 0.76
N THR A 385 9.49 -7.22 1.41
CA THR A 385 8.72 -6.13 0.83
C THR A 385 9.39 -4.76 0.90
N ASP A 386 10.56 -4.67 1.55
CA ASP A 386 11.24 -3.41 1.79
C ASP A 386 11.89 -2.89 0.51
N VAL A 387 11.74 -1.59 0.26
CA VAL A 387 12.15 -0.94 -1.00
C VAL A 387 13.46 -0.20 -0.76
N ILE A 388 14.56 -0.77 -1.24
CA ILE A 388 15.87 -0.10 -1.26
C ILE A 388 15.90 0.91 -2.41
N SER A 389 16.25 2.18 -2.10
CA SER A 389 16.46 3.23 -3.10
C SER A 389 17.85 3.10 -3.75
N LYS A 390 18.07 3.74 -4.91
CA LYS A 390 19.39 3.71 -5.58
C LYS A 390 20.44 4.47 -4.78
N GLU A 391 20.02 5.52 -4.10
CA GLU A 391 20.82 6.31 -3.17
C GLU A 391 21.28 5.42 -2.01
N ASP A 392 20.37 4.66 -1.39
CA ASP A 392 20.68 3.81 -0.24
C ASP A 392 21.52 2.59 -0.65
N SER A 393 21.29 1.98 -1.83
CA SER A 393 22.21 0.99 -2.44
C SER A 393 23.66 1.49 -2.50
N SER A 394 23.87 2.76 -2.85
CA SER A 394 25.22 3.33 -2.91
C SER A 394 25.85 3.51 -1.53
N LYS A 395 25.06 3.95 -0.53
CA LYS A 395 25.49 4.06 0.87
C LYS A 395 25.85 2.70 1.46
N PHE A 396 24.99 1.69 1.27
CA PHE A 396 25.23 0.32 1.73
C PHE A 396 26.60 -0.19 1.26
N ARG A 397 26.92 -0.07 -0.03
CA ARG A 397 28.22 -0.51 -0.57
C ARG A 397 29.40 0.23 0.06
N SER A 398 29.26 1.54 0.37
CA SER A 398 30.31 2.27 1.08
C SER A 398 30.47 1.82 2.53
N LEU A 399 29.38 1.57 3.25
CA LEU A 399 29.41 1.08 4.64
C LEU A 399 29.93 -0.36 4.73
N PHE A 400 29.59 -1.24 3.79
CA PHE A 400 30.17 -2.59 3.73
C PHE A 400 31.67 -2.57 3.43
N SER A 401 32.15 -1.66 2.57
CA SER A 401 33.59 -1.51 2.32
C SER A 401 34.32 -1.06 3.59
N ASP A 402 33.83 -0.02 4.26
CA ASP A 402 34.40 0.51 5.51
C ASP A 402 34.38 -0.54 6.65
N ALA A 403 33.27 -1.28 6.79
CA ALA A 403 33.17 -2.38 7.76
C ALA A 403 34.20 -3.49 7.47
N LYS A 404 34.38 -3.90 6.20
CA LYS A 404 35.35 -4.94 5.81
C LYS A 404 36.81 -4.53 6.05
N GLU A 405 37.12 -3.22 6.07
CA GLU A 405 38.45 -2.71 6.41
C GLU A 405 38.73 -2.74 7.92
N ARG A 406 37.69 -2.59 8.76
CA ARG A 406 37.83 -2.44 10.23
C ARG A 406 37.59 -3.72 11.05
N LEU A 407 36.87 -4.69 10.50
CA LEU A 407 36.41 -5.89 11.22
C LEU A 407 37.42 -7.05 11.25
N THR A 408 37.19 -7.98 12.18
CA THR A 408 37.93 -9.26 12.23
C THR A 408 37.49 -10.20 11.10
N GLU A 409 38.35 -11.15 10.71
CA GLU A 409 38.01 -12.14 9.66
C GLU A 409 36.74 -12.95 9.96
N ALA A 410 36.43 -13.22 11.24
CA ALA A 410 35.21 -13.93 11.62
C ALA A 410 33.95 -13.08 11.36
N ASP A 411 34.02 -11.78 11.61
CA ASP A 411 32.92 -10.84 11.41
C ASP A 411 32.74 -10.46 9.94
N LYS A 412 33.82 -10.43 9.14
CA LYS A 412 33.74 -10.19 7.69
C LYS A 412 32.80 -11.17 6.99
N VAL A 413 32.84 -12.47 7.35
CA VAL A 413 31.96 -13.49 6.78
C VAL A 413 30.47 -13.20 7.07
N PHE A 414 30.15 -12.59 8.22
CA PHE A 414 28.78 -12.12 8.50
C PHE A 414 28.40 -10.96 7.58
N PHE A 415 29.25 -9.95 7.46
CA PHE A 415 28.98 -8.78 6.61
C PHE A 415 28.92 -9.12 5.11
N GLU A 416 29.69 -10.09 4.63
CA GLU A 416 29.59 -10.61 3.25
C GLU A 416 28.23 -11.26 2.97
N LYS A 417 27.74 -12.10 3.89
CA LYS A 417 26.39 -12.69 3.79
C LYS A 417 25.28 -11.65 3.96
N PHE A 418 25.52 -10.61 4.76
CA PHE A 418 24.56 -9.52 4.90
C PHE A 418 24.51 -8.62 3.65
N GLU A 419 25.65 -8.39 3.00
CA GLU A 419 25.72 -7.75 1.69
C GLU A 419 24.99 -8.57 0.61
N GLU A 420 25.16 -9.90 0.60
CA GLU A 420 24.40 -10.81 -0.27
C GLU A 420 22.89 -10.71 -0.03
N LEU A 421 22.45 -10.65 1.24
CA LEU A 421 21.04 -10.46 1.61
C LEU A 421 20.48 -9.14 1.07
N LEU A 422 21.22 -8.03 1.20
CA LEU A 422 20.79 -6.73 0.68
C LEU A 422 20.83 -6.68 -0.86
N ALA A 423 21.75 -7.40 -1.52
CA ALA A 423 21.75 -7.55 -2.97
C ALA A 423 20.52 -8.34 -3.47
N MET A 424 20.05 -9.35 -2.72
CA MET A 424 18.77 -10.01 -3.03
C MET A 424 17.59 -9.04 -2.92
N LEU A 425 17.55 -8.17 -1.91
CA LEU A 425 16.50 -7.14 -1.77
C LEU A 425 16.57 -6.08 -2.88
N GLU A 426 17.75 -5.61 -3.27
CA GLU A 426 17.91 -4.68 -4.41
C GLU A 426 17.35 -5.30 -5.71
N LYS A 427 17.58 -6.60 -5.93
CA LYS A 427 17.02 -7.35 -7.06
C LYS A 427 15.50 -7.53 -6.95
N ILE A 428 14.96 -7.89 -5.78
CA ILE A 428 13.51 -8.01 -5.53
C ILE A 428 12.81 -6.66 -5.74
N SER A 429 13.38 -5.57 -5.25
CA SER A 429 12.90 -4.19 -5.43
C SER A 429 12.83 -3.83 -6.93
N THR A 430 13.93 -4.09 -7.65
CA THR A 430 14.00 -3.86 -9.11
C THR A 430 12.98 -4.68 -9.89
N ASN A 431 12.88 -5.99 -9.60
CA ASN A 431 11.88 -6.88 -10.20
C ASN A 431 10.45 -6.41 -9.90
N SER A 432 10.18 -5.97 -8.68
CA SER A 432 8.85 -5.51 -8.25
C SER A 432 8.44 -4.20 -8.91
N ALA A 433 9.39 -3.27 -9.09
CA ALA A 433 9.17 -2.05 -9.88
C ALA A 433 8.85 -2.40 -11.35
N ARG A 434 9.64 -3.28 -11.98
CA ARG A 434 9.40 -3.76 -13.36
C ARG A 434 8.06 -4.48 -13.50
N LEU A 435 7.69 -5.31 -12.52
CA LEU A 435 6.39 -5.99 -12.45
C LEU A 435 5.24 -4.97 -12.41
N GLY A 436 5.38 -3.90 -11.64
CA GLY A 436 4.39 -2.81 -11.58
C GLY A 436 4.23 -2.08 -12.91
N GLU A 437 5.33 -1.82 -13.63
CA GLU A 437 5.30 -1.26 -14.99
C GLU A 437 4.57 -2.18 -15.97
N LEU A 438 4.95 -3.46 -16.02
CA LEU A 438 4.36 -4.46 -16.92
C LEU A 438 2.87 -4.68 -16.64
N LYS A 439 2.46 -4.76 -15.37
CA LYS A 439 1.04 -4.88 -15.02
C LYS A 439 0.24 -3.66 -15.48
N LYS A 440 0.78 -2.46 -15.31
CA LYS A 440 0.18 -1.20 -15.81
C LYS A 440 0.14 -1.12 -17.34
N GLU A 441 1.11 -1.71 -18.03
CA GLU A 441 1.10 -1.83 -19.49
C GLU A 441 0.05 -2.84 -19.98
N ASN A 442 -0.03 -4.01 -19.34
CA ASN A 442 -1.05 -5.03 -19.60
C ASN A 442 -2.48 -4.48 -19.37
N GLU A 443 -2.71 -3.74 -18.27
CA GLU A 443 -3.99 -3.07 -17.99
C GLU A 443 -4.40 -2.06 -19.08
N LYS A 444 -3.43 -1.36 -19.70
CA LYS A 444 -3.69 -0.46 -20.84
C LYS A 444 -4.04 -1.26 -22.10
N LEU A 445 -3.31 -2.32 -22.41
CA LEU A 445 -3.60 -3.20 -23.56
C LEU A 445 -4.96 -3.89 -23.40
N GLU A 446 -5.31 -4.34 -22.20
CA GLU A 446 -6.65 -4.83 -21.88
C GLU A 446 -7.73 -3.75 -22.06
N SER A 447 -7.45 -2.52 -21.66
CA SER A 447 -8.39 -1.41 -21.80
C SER A 447 -8.64 -1.05 -23.27
N ASP A 448 -7.59 -1.00 -24.09
CA ASP A 448 -7.68 -0.86 -25.55
C ASP A 448 -8.45 -2.03 -26.18
N LYS A 449 -8.13 -3.28 -25.81
CA LYS A 449 -8.86 -4.48 -26.25
C LYS A 449 -10.35 -4.41 -25.90
N ARG A 450 -10.71 -3.97 -24.69
CA ARG A 450 -12.11 -3.78 -24.25
C ARG A 450 -12.79 -2.66 -25.04
N VAL A 451 -12.11 -1.55 -25.31
CA VAL A 451 -12.63 -0.45 -26.14
C VAL A 451 -12.90 -0.92 -27.57
N ARG A 452 -11.96 -1.63 -28.20
CA ARG A 452 -12.13 -2.21 -29.55
C ARG A 452 -13.27 -3.23 -29.58
N ALA A 453 -13.38 -4.09 -28.55
CA ALA A 453 -14.48 -5.05 -28.45
C ALA A 453 -15.87 -4.39 -28.31
N MET A 454 -15.98 -3.27 -27.58
CA MET A 454 -17.23 -2.47 -27.52
C MET A 454 -17.64 -1.86 -28.87
N ALA A 455 -16.70 -1.74 -29.80
CA ALA A 455 -16.91 -1.27 -31.17
C ALA A 455 -17.05 -2.42 -32.19
N GLU A 456 -17.14 -3.68 -31.74
CA GLU A 456 -17.08 -4.89 -32.59
C GLU A 456 -15.84 -4.94 -33.51
N ALA A 457 -14.77 -4.20 -33.16
CA ALA A 457 -13.55 -4.09 -33.93
C ALA A 457 -12.60 -5.29 -33.69
N SER A 458 -11.76 -5.58 -34.68
CA SER A 458 -10.78 -6.68 -34.59
C SER A 458 -9.78 -6.45 -33.45
N THR A 459 -9.65 -7.45 -32.57
CA THR A 459 -8.72 -7.44 -31.43
C THR A 459 -7.38 -8.11 -31.74
N TYR A 460 -7.15 -8.57 -32.97
CA TYR A 460 -6.00 -9.41 -33.34
C TYR A 460 -4.63 -8.72 -33.25
N GLY A 461 -4.56 -7.39 -33.30
CA GLY A 461 -3.28 -6.65 -33.37
C GLY A 461 -2.37 -6.83 -32.16
N ASN A 462 -2.92 -6.81 -30.94
CA ASN A 462 -2.12 -6.68 -29.72
C ASN A 462 -1.89 -8.02 -28.98
N TRP A 463 -2.42 -9.16 -29.48
CA TRP A 463 -2.38 -10.42 -28.73
C TRP A 463 -0.96 -10.93 -28.46
N ARG A 464 -0.03 -10.76 -29.42
CA ARG A 464 1.37 -11.18 -29.25
C ARG A 464 2.09 -10.36 -28.19
N GLU A 465 1.89 -9.04 -28.19
CA GLU A 465 2.46 -8.11 -27.23
C GLU A 465 1.92 -8.37 -25.82
N MET A 466 0.59 -8.49 -25.69
CA MET A 466 -0.07 -8.86 -24.45
C MET A 466 0.41 -10.24 -23.94
N LYS A 467 0.65 -11.21 -24.83
CA LYS A 467 1.24 -12.50 -24.44
C LYS A 467 2.66 -12.31 -23.90
N ASN A 468 3.54 -11.65 -24.64
CA ASN A 468 4.93 -11.42 -24.21
C ASN A 468 5.01 -10.74 -22.83
N ILE A 469 4.15 -9.75 -22.57
CA ILE A 469 4.07 -9.06 -21.27
C ILE A 469 3.62 -10.02 -20.15
N ASN A 470 2.61 -10.86 -20.41
CA ASN A 470 2.18 -11.86 -19.43
C ASN A 470 3.25 -12.94 -19.18
N ASP A 471 3.96 -13.38 -20.22
CA ASP A 471 5.10 -14.31 -20.12
C ASP A 471 6.25 -13.67 -19.28
N GLU A 472 6.54 -12.37 -19.44
CA GLU A 472 7.53 -11.62 -18.63
C GLU A 472 7.07 -11.43 -17.17
N ILE A 473 5.78 -11.14 -16.93
CA ILE A 473 5.17 -11.07 -15.60
C ILE A 473 5.30 -12.41 -14.87
N GLU A 474 4.93 -13.53 -15.51
CA GLU A 474 5.00 -14.86 -14.89
C GLU A 474 6.44 -15.22 -14.52
N GLN A 475 7.40 -14.91 -15.38
CA GLN A 475 8.83 -15.14 -15.12
C GLN A 475 9.33 -14.30 -13.94
N LEU A 476 8.99 -13.00 -13.86
CA LEU A 476 9.37 -12.16 -12.72
C LEU A 476 8.71 -12.60 -11.41
N GLU A 477 7.45 -13.05 -11.43
CA GLU A 477 6.78 -13.60 -10.25
C GLU A 477 7.39 -14.93 -9.80
N LYS A 478 7.87 -15.76 -10.73
CA LYS A 478 8.63 -16.97 -10.44
C LYS A 478 9.99 -16.64 -9.81
N ASP A 479 10.72 -15.69 -10.38
CA ASP A 479 12.04 -15.29 -9.87
C ASP A 479 11.93 -14.62 -8.49
N ASN A 480 10.91 -13.79 -8.25
CA ASN A 480 10.66 -13.22 -6.92
C ASN A 480 10.27 -14.27 -5.88
N ARG A 481 9.54 -15.34 -6.26
CA ARG A 481 9.25 -16.45 -5.35
C ARG A 481 10.51 -17.22 -4.96
N GLN A 482 11.44 -17.43 -5.90
CA GLN A 482 12.74 -18.06 -5.62
C GLN A 482 13.59 -17.16 -4.72
N LEU A 483 13.75 -15.88 -5.08
CA LEU A 483 14.52 -14.91 -4.29
C LEU A 483 13.98 -14.76 -2.86
N ASN A 484 12.66 -14.78 -2.66
CA ASN A 484 12.07 -14.75 -1.31
C ASN A 484 12.41 -16.01 -0.49
N HIS A 485 12.40 -17.20 -1.10
CA HIS A 485 12.82 -18.43 -0.41
C HIS A 485 14.28 -18.35 0.04
N ASP A 486 15.16 -17.91 -0.85
CA ASP A 486 16.61 -17.86 -0.60
C ASP A 486 16.97 -16.74 0.38
N PHE A 487 16.32 -15.57 0.29
CA PHE A 487 16.35 -14.51 1.28
C PHE A 487 15.96 -15.00 2.67
N LEU A 488 14.86 -15.74 2.81
CA LEU A 488 14.43 -16.31 4.09
C LEU A 488 15.37 -17.41 4.61
N ALA A 489 16.12 -18.11 3.74
CA ALA A 489 17.16 -19.03 4.16
C ALA A 489 18.38 -18.28 4.69
N LEU A 490 18.91 -17.32 3.94
CA LEU A 490 20.08 -16.51 4.28
C LEU A 490 19.86 -15.65 5.54
N LYS A 491 18.67 -15.04 5.68
CA LYS A 491 18.27 -14.31 6.90
C LYS A 491 18.30 -15.20 8.15
N ARG A 492 17.77 -16.43 8.06
CA ARG A 492 17.83 -17.41 9.15
C ARG A 492 19.24 -17.92 9.44
N GLU A 493 20.15 -17.87 8.48
CA GLU A 493 21.56 -18.17 8.68
C GLU A 493 22.26 -17.02 9.43
N LEU A 494 22.10 -15.78 8.97
CA LEU A 494 22.65 -14.58 9.63
C LEU A 494 22.24 -14.49 11.11
N VAL A 495 20.95 -14.71 11.41
CA VAL A 495 20.45 -14.71 12.80
C VAL A 495 21.14 -15.78 13.67
N LYS A 496 21.51 -16.93 13.10
CA LYS A 496 22.24 -17.98 13.83
C LYS A 496 23.72 -17.68 14.04
N MET A 497 24.33 -16.88 13.18
CA MET A 497 25.78 -16.56 13.24
C MET A 497 26.12 -15.63 14.42
N LYS A 498 25.17 -14.80 14.88
CA LYS A 498 25.35 -13.78 15.92
C LYS A 498 24.15 -13.72 16.88
N LEU A 499 23.85 -14.84 17.53
CA LEU A 499 22.78 -14.96 18.54
C LEU A 499 23.05 -14.18 19.85
N ASP A 500 24.23 -13.64 20.02
CA ASP A 500 24.65 -12.73 21.09
C ASP A 500 24.27 -11.28 20.81
N CYS A 501 24.26 -10.84 19.55
CA CYS A 501 24.03 -9.46 19.16
C CYS A 501 22.54 -9.06 19.22
N VAL A 502 22.23 -7.94 19.91
CA VAL A 502 20.86 -7.39 20.03
C VAL A 502 20.33 -6.89 18.69
N LEU A 503 21.18 -6.33 17.80
CA LEU A 503 20.78 -5.84 16.48
C LEU A 503 20.50 -6.95 15.45
N VAL A 504 20.78 -8.21 15.79
CA VAL A 504 20.56 -9.37 14.92
C VAL A 504 19.24 -10.10 15.26
N LYS A 505 18.76 -9.97 16.50
CA LYS A 505 17.59 -10.65 17.06
C LYS A 505 16.29 -9.88 16.93
#